data_AF-A0A1A9VC99-F1
#
_entry.id   AF-A0A1A9VC99-F1
#
_cell.length_a   1.000
_cell.length_b   1.000
_cell.length_c   1.000
_cell.angle_alpha   90.00
_cell.angle_beta   90.00
_cell.angle_gamma   90.00
#
_symmetry.space_group_name_H-M   'P 1'
#
loop_
_entity.id
_entity.type
_entity.pdbx_description
1 polymer ?
#
loop_
_entity_poly.entity_id
_entity_poly.type
_entity_poly.pdbx_seq_one_letter_code
_entity_poly.pdbx_strand_id
1 'polypeptide(L)'
;MTQELADQRQATFEEYTGGFYSYEVEKWKPIGLDDAKYPTHGVPKYIYKLVVDTESKDGIVFVTLNDPYHKGPASQNLCKDICGEANINEPDFKNVEKGYTICCSYGDFGNGIRTLPRDIQVKGLLKY
;
A
#
# COMPACT_ATOMS: atom_id res chain seq x y z
N MET A 1 12.55 7.49 0.91
CA MET A 1 12.70 6.25 0.11
C MET A 1 12.46 6.45 -1.39
N THR A 2 11.23 6.65 -1.90
CA THR A 2 11.01 6.71 -3.37
C THR A 2 11.73 7.88 -4.06
N GLN A 3 11.70 9.07 -3.46
CA GLN A 3 12.42 10.24 -3.97
C GLN A 3 13.94 10.04 -3.98
N GLU A 4 14.49 9.43 -2.93
CA GLU A 4 15.92 9.12 -2.85
C GLU A 4 16.32 8.10 -3.91
N LEU A 5 15.49 7.07 -4.15
CA LEU A 5 15.73 6.09 -5.19
C LEU A 5 15.71 6.73 -6.59
N ALA A 6 14.75 7.62 -6.84
CA ALA A 6 14.65 8.36 -8.10
C ALA A 6 15.90 9.22 -8.33
N ASP A 7 16.38 9.93 -7.30
CA ASP A 7 17.59 10.74 -7.37
C ASP A 7 18.85 9.87 -7.59
N GLN A 8 19.01 8.79 -6.82
CA GLN A 8 20.15 7.87 -6.97
C GLN A 8 20.25 7.26 -8.37
N ARG A 9 19.10 6.93 -8.98
CA ARG A 9 19.04 6.31 -10.31
C ARG A 9 18.91 7.32 -11.44
N GLN A 10 18.71 8.61 -11.13
CA GLN A 10 18.33 9.63 -12.10
C GLN A 10 17.13 9.18 -12.96
N ALA A 11 16.12 8.59 -12.32
CA ALA A 11 14.98 7.94 -12.97
C ALA A 11 13.67 8.68 -12.69
N THR A 12 12.70 8.56 -13.62
CA THR A 12 11.35 9.10 -13.43
C THR A 12 10.39 8.00 -13.00
N PHE A 13 9.71 8.22 -11.88
CA PHE A 13 8.70 7.30 -11.35
C PHE A 13 7.31 7.92 -11.40
N GLU A 14 6.31 7.08 -11.75
CA GLU A 14 4.89 7.38 -11.57
C GLU A 14 4.43 6.81 -10.22
N GLU A 15 3.75 7.63 -9.43
CA GLU A 15 3.17 7.23 -8.14
C GLU A 15 1.65 7.29 -8.17
N TYR A 16 0.99 6.22 -7.70
CA TYR A 16 -0.45 6.17 -7.48
C TYR A 16 -0.72 5.84 -6.02
N THR A 17 -1.45 6.70 -5.32
CA THR A 17 -1.73 6.55 -3.90
C THR A 17 -3.22 6.60 -3.62
N GLY A 18 -3.67 5.86 -2.62
CA GLY A 18 -5.06 5.95 -2.18
C GLY A 18 -5.34 5.12 -0.94
N GLY A 19 -6.59 5.16 -0.48
CA GLY A 19 -7.10 4.32 0.58
C GLY A 19 -8.05 3.26 0.04
N PHE A 20 -8.12 2.11 0.71
CA PHE A 20 -9.12 1.08 0.41
C PHE A 20 -9.61 0.37 1.66
N TYR A 21 -10.84 -0.16 1.54
CA TYR A 21 -11.68 -0.64 2.63
C TYR A 21 -11.96 0.42 3.70
N SER A 22 -13.13 0.35 4.32
CA SER A 22 -13.46 1.23 5.43
C SER A 22 -12.86 0.67 6.72
N TYR A 23 -12.31 1.55 7.54
CA TYR A 23 -11.94 1.21 8.90
C TYR A 23 -13.21 1.03 9.73
N GLU A 24 -13.25 -0.03 10.54
CA GLU A 24 -14.43 -0.42 11.32
C GLU A 24 -14.06 -0.63 12.79
N VAL A 25 -14.76 0.02 13.73
CA VAL A 25 -14.58 -0.22 15.18
C VAL A 25 -15.18 -1.56 15.61
N GLU A 26 -16.26 -1.94 14.97
CA GLU A 26 -16.96 -3.20 15.12
C GLU A 26 -17.45 -3.63 13.75
N LYS A 27 -17.74 -4.92 13.58
CA LYS A 27 -18.25 -5.45 12.33
C LYS A 27 -19.44 -4.62 11.82
N TRP A 28 -19.32 -4.08 10.61
CA TRP A 28 -20.33 -3.24 9.95
C TRP A 28 -20.56 -1.85 10.56
N LYS A 29 -19.65 -1.36 11.42
CA LYS A 29 -19.65 0.00 11.96
C LYS A 29 -18.43 0.77 11.45
N PRO A 30 -18.53 1.39 10.25
CA PRO A 30 -17.42 2.16 9.68
C PRO A 30 -17.17 3.45 10.46
N ILE A 31 -15.91 3.88 10.50
CA ILE A 31 -15.51 5.21 10.98
C ILE A 31 -15.46 6.17 9.79
N GLY A 32 -15.90 7.41 10.00
CA GLY A 32 -15.67 8.50 9.07
C GLY A 32 -15.43 9.83 9.77
N LEU A 33 -15.21 10.86 8.96
CA LEU A 33 -14.94 12.24 9.40
C LEU A 33 -16.22 13.08 9.52
N ASP A 34 -17.37 12.42 9.61
CA ASP A 34 -18.69 13.03 9.77
C ASP A 34 -19.54 12.21 10.77
N ASP A 35 -20.61 12.81 11.29
CA ASP A 35 -21.47 12.20 12.30
C ASP A 35 -22.58 11.30 11.70
N ALA A 36 -22.48 10.96 10.41
CA ALA A 36 -23.49 10.14 9.76
C ALA A 36 -23.37 8.67 10.19
N LYS A 37 -24.52 8.00 10.34
CA LYS A 37 -24.58 6.55 10.60
C LYS A 37 -23.82 5.73 9.55
N TYR A 38 -23.82 6.20 8.30
CA TYR A 38 -23.02 5.69 7.20
C TYR A 38 -22.17 6.86 6.70
N PRO A 39 -20.90 6.94 7.08
CA PRO A 39 -20.12 8.12 6.82
C PRO A 39 -19.94 8.36 5.33
N THR A 40 -20.13 9.61 4.91
CA THR A 40 -19.86 10.03 3.53
C THR A 40 -18.35 10.11 3.31
N HIS A 41 -17.60 10.49 4.34
CA HIS A 41 -16.15 10.59 4.34
C HIS A 41 -15.56 9.48 5.21
N GLY A 42 -15.56 8.25 4.69
CA GLY A 42 -15.01 7.10 5.40
C GLY A 42 -13.49 7.18 5.61
N VAL A 43 -13.03 6.68 6.76
CA VAL A 43 -11.60 6.51 7.03
C VAL A 43 -11.13 5.20 6.40
N PRO A 44 -10.07 5.20 5.57
CA PRO A 44 -9.58 3.98 4.96
C PRO A 44 -8.92 3.07 5.99
N LYS A 45 -9.13 1.75 5.86
CA LYS A 45 -8.44 0.74 6.67
C LYS A 45 -7.00 0.54 6.22
N TYR A 46 -6.77 0.59 4.92
CA TYR A 46 -5.45 0.45 4.32
C TYR A 46 -5.15 1.65 3.43
N ILE A 47 -3.90 2.08 3.46
CA ILE A 47 -3.34 3.07 2.56
C ILE A 47 -2.36 2.35 1.64
N TYR A 48 -2.41 2.64 0.35
CA TYR A 48 -1.48 2.06 -0.62
C TYR A 48 -0.70 3.14 -1.35
N LYS A 49 0.50 2.76 -1.81
CA LYS A 49 1.29 3.49 -2.78
C LYS A 49 1.85 2.51 -3.81
N LEU A 50 1.43 2.64 -5.06
CA LEU A 50 2.10 2.01 -6.19
C LEU A 50 3.17 2.96 -6.72
N VAL A 51 4.38 2.43 -6.91
CA VAL A 51 5.49 3.12 -7.59
C VAL A 51 5.80 2.34 -8.86
N VAL A 52 5.89 3.02 -9.99
CA VAL A 52 6.24 2.43 -11.29
C VAL A 52 7.36 3.22 -11.93
N ASP A 53 8.41 2.54 -12.35
CA ASP A 53 9.44 3.12 -13.20
C ASP A 53 8.91 3.34 -14.62
N THR A 54 9.00 4.59 -15.09
CA THR A 54 8.44 4.98 -16.39
C THR A 54 9.17 4.36 -17.58
N GLU A 55 10.44 3.98 -17.44
CA GLU A 55 11.25 3.39 -18.51
C GLU A 55 11.19 1.86 -18.49
N SER A 56 11.61 1.25 -17.38
CA SER A 56 11.65 -0.22 -17.25
C SER A 56 10.26 -0.85 -17.11
N LYS A 57 9.28 -0.07 -16.64
CA LYS A 57 7.95 -0.53 -16.22
C LYS A 57 7.99 -1.53 -15.06
N ASP A 58 9.07 -1.52 -14.27
CA ASP A 58 9.12 -2.24 -13.01
C ASP A 58 8.30 -1.51 -11.95
N GLY A 59 7.54 -2.23 -11.13
CA GLY A 59 6.66 -1.64 -10.14
C GLY A 59 6.60 -2.39 -8.83
N ILE A 60 6.16 -1.69 -7.78
CA ILE A 60 5.93 -2.27 -6.46
C ILE A 60 4.81 -1.51 -5.74
N VAL A 61 4.01 -2.24 -4.96
CA VAL A 61 2.93 -1.65 -4.16
C VAL A 61 3.28 -1.75 -2.69
N PHE A 62 3.33 -0.61 -2.00
CA PHE A 62 3.37 -0.54 -0.55
C PHE A 62 1.94 -0.52 -0.02
N VAL A 63 1.67 -1.31 1.03
CA VAL A 63 0.38 -1.34 1.70
C VAL A 63 0.57 -1.20 3.19
N THR A 64 0.05 -0.11 3.74
CA THR A 64 0.13 0.23 5.15
C THR A 64 -1.23 0.08 5.81
N LEU A 65 -1.28 -0.63 6.93
CA LEU A 65 -2.44 -0.68 7.81
C LEU A 65 -2.59 0.66 8.53
N ASN A 66 -3.76 1.29 8.40
CA ASN A 66 -4.11 2.53 9.08
C ASN A 66 -4.70 2.23 10.47
N ASP A 67 -3.94 1.50 11.31
CA ASP A 67 -4.34 1.12 12.66
C ASP A 67 -3.11 1.02 13.59
N PRO A 68 -2.78 2.08 14.34
CA PRO A 68 -1.64 2.06 15.25
C PRO A 68 -1.86 1.19 16.50
N TYR A 69 -3.08 0.71 16.74
CA TYR A 69 -3.43 -0.08 17.93
C TYR A 69 -3.64 -1.57 17.63
N HIS A 70 -3.44 -1.97 16.38
CA HIS A 70 -3.64 -3.35 15.98
C HIS A 70 -2.63 -4.29 16.68
N LYS A 71 -3.10 -5.42 17.21
CA LYS A 71 -2.27 -6.33 18.03
C LYS A 71 -1.86 -7.64 17.33
N GLY A 72 -2.14 -7.79 16.03
CA GLY A 72 -1.84 -8.98 15.24
C GLY A 72 -1.15 -8.68 13.89
N PRO A 73 -0.82 -9.70 13.08
CA PRO A 73 -0.27 -9.50 11.75
C PRO A 73 -1.41 -9.19 10.75
N ALA A 74 -2.01 -7.99 10.83
CA ALA A 74 -3.28 -7.66 10.16
C ALA A 74 -3.27 -7.74 8.62
N SER A 75 -2.12 -7.50 7.98
CA SER A 75 -2.06 -7.39 6.51
C SER A 75 -1.63 -8.67 5.80
N GLN A 76 -1.35 -9.77 6.52
CA GLN A 76 -0.86 -11.04 5.93
C GLN A 76 -1.79 -11.64 4.86
N ASN A 77 -3.06 -11.26 4.82
CA ASN A 77 -4.06 -11.83 3.89
C ASN A 77 -4.27 -10.99 2.61
N LEU A 78 -3.59 -9.86 2.42
CA LEU A 78 -3.79 -9.03 1.23
C LEU A 78 -2.98 -9.51 0.02
N CYS A 79 -1.72 -9.87 0.24
CA CYS A 79 -0.79 -10.34 -0.77
C CYS A 79 0.40 -11.03 -0.08
N LYS A 80 1.24 -11.70 -0.86
CA LYS A 80 2.56 -12.14 -0.37
C LYS A 80 3.43 -10.90 -0.12
N ASP A 81 4.01 -10.80 1.08
CA ASP A 81 4.97 -9.75 1.40
C ASP A 81 6.32 -10.00 0.72
N ILE A 82 6.66 -9.16 -0.25
CA ILE A 82 7.85 -9.27 -1.09
C ILE A 82 8.88 -8.16 -0.85
N CYS A 83 8.82 -7.44 0.28
CA CYS A 83 9.77 -6.35 0.56
C CYS A 83 11.23 -6.82 0.47
N GLY A 84 11.54 -8.01 1.01
CA GLY A 84 12.89 -8.59 0.93
C GLY A 84 13.33 -8.94 -0.48
N GLU A 85 12.42 -9.41 -1.35
CA GLU A 85 12.72 -9.70 -2.77
C GLU A 85 13.00 -8.41 -3.56
N ALA A 86 12.44 -7.30 -3.10
CA ALA A 86 12.65 -5.96 -3.64
C ALA A 86 13.84 -5.21 -2.99
N ASN A 87 14.64 -5.84 -2.14
CA ASN A 87 15.74 -5.24 -1.38
C ASN A 87 15.33 -4.10 -0.42
N ILE A 88 14.08 -4.07 0.03
CA ILE A 88 13.57 -3.06 0.95
C ILE A 88 13.73 -3.56 2.38
N ASN A 89 14.70 -2.99 3.09
CA ASN A 89 15.05 -3.35 4.45
C ASN A 89 14.72 -2.23 5.45
N GLU A 90 13.45 -1.83 5.50
CA GLU A 90 12.96 -0.84 6.48
C GLU A 90 12.43 -1.56 7.73
N PRO A 91 13.15 -1.57 8.86
CA PRO A 91 12.74 -2.30 10.06
C PRO A 91 11.39 -1.81 10.61
N ASP A 92 11.08 -0.52 10.46
CA ASP A 92 9.83 0.04 10.99
C ASP A 92 8.59 -0.41 10.21
N PHE A 93 8.73 -0.97 9.01
CA PHE A 93 7.59 -1.50 8.25
C PHE A 93 6.87 -2.63 8.99
N LYS A 94 7.52 -3.34 9.91
CA LYS A 94 6.87 -4.39 10.71
C LYS A 94 6.44 -3.90 12.10
N ASN A 95 6.63 -2.62 12.39
CA ASN A 95 6.20 -2.01 13.64
C ASN A 95 4.77 -1.45 13.50
N VAL A 96 3.81 -2.08 14.18
CA VAL A 96 2.41 -1.66 14.12
C VAL A 96 2.19 -0.25 14.67
N GLU A 97 2.92 0.13 15.72
CA GLU A 97 2.82 1.48 16.32
C GLU A 97 3.28 2.58 15.36
N LYS A 98 4.09 2.22 14.35
CA LYS A 98 4.58 3.12 13.30
C LYS A 98 3.85 2.94 11.95
N GLY A 99 2.84 2.08 11.90
CA GLY A 99 2.13 1.72 10.68
C GLY A 99 2.72 0.48 10.02
N TYR A 100 2.04 -0.66 10.20
CA TYR A 100 2.46 -1.94 9.63
C TYR A 100 2.34 -1.92 8.11
N THR A 101 3.46 -2.05 7.42
CA THR A 101 3.59 -1.97 5.96
C THR A 101 4.12 -3.27 5.37
N ILE A 102 3.52 -3.71 4.27
CA ILE A 102 3.99 -4.83 3.44
C ILE A 102 4.20 -4.35 2.00
N CYS A 103 4.96 -5.11 1.23
CA CYS A 103 5.15 -4.86 -0.19
C CYS A 103 4.47 -5.97 -0.99
N CYS A 104 3.70 -5.60 -2.01
CA CYS A 104 3.03 -6.50 -2.93
C CYS A 104 3.57 -6.33 -4.35
N SER A 105 3.47 -7.39 -5.15
CA SER A 105 3.53 -7.24 -6.60
C SER A 105 2.27 -6.52 -7.11
N TYR A 106 2.38 -5.82 -8.24
CA TYR A 106 1.22 -5.19 -8.87
C TYR A 106 0.12 -6.21 -9.20
N GLY A 107 0.51 -7.40 -9.69
CA GLY A 107 -0.42 -8.47 -10.04
C GLY A 107 -1.19 -9.01 -8.84
N ASP A 108 -0.51 -9.33 -7.75
CA ASP A 108 -1.16 -9.87 -6.54
C ASP A 108 -2.08 -8.84 -5.90
N PHE A 109 -1.63 -7.58 -5.82
CA PHE A 109 -2.44 -6.49 -5.28
C PHE A 109 -3.67 -6.21 -6.15
N GLY A 110 -3.51 -6.10 -7.46
CA GLY A 110 -4.58 -5.78 -8.41
C GLY A 110 -5.65 -6.87 -8.52
N ASN A 111 -5.28 -8.14 -8.35
CA ASN A 111 -6.24 -9.26 -8.34
C ASN A 111 -7.14 -9.26 -7.10
N GLY A 112 -6.62 -8.84 -5.95
CA GLY A 112 -7.38 -8.76 -4.70
C GLY A 112 -8.16 -7.45 -4.51
N ILE A 113 -7.69 -6.34 -5.10
CA ILE A 113 -8.13 -5.00 -4.76
C ILE A 113 -8.34 -4.14 -6.02
N ARG A 114 -9.58 -3.76 -6.28
CA ARG A 114 -9.97 -2.96 -7.45
C ARG A 114 -9.86 -1.44 -7.18
N THR A 115 -8.68 -0.99 -6.74
CA THR A 115 -8.39 0.46 -6.54
C THR A 115 -7.37 1.04 -7.51
N LEU A 116 -6.59 0.19 -8.20
CA LEU A 116 -5.60 0.64 -9.17
C LEU A 116 -6.24 0.95 -10.53
N PRO A 117 -5.74 1.95 -11.26
CA PRO A 117 -6.07 2.14 -12.67
C PRO A 117 -5.72 0.89 -13.49
N ARG A 118 -6.58 0.55 -14.46
CA ARG A 118 -6.49 -0.72 -15.20
C ARG A 118 -5.51 -0.70 -16.37
N ASP A 119 -5.11 0.50 -16.78
CA ASP A 119 -4.28 0.78 -17.94
C ASP A 119 -2.80 0.93 -17.60
N ILE A 120 -2.44 0.83 -16.32
CA ILE A 120 -1.04 0.84 -15.89
C ILE A 120 -0.35 -0.44 -16.37
N GLN A 121 0.78 -0.25 -17.05
CA GLN A 121 1.65 -1.34 -17.45
C GLN A 121 2.76 -1.54 -16.44
N VAL A 122 2.72 -2.66 -15.71
CA VAL A 122 3.81 -3.13 -14.86
C VAL A 122 4.32 -4.46 -15.41
N LYS A 123 5.61 -4.52 -15.72
CA LYS A 123 6.27 -5.67 -16.38
C LYS A 123 7.16 -6.47 -15.44
N GLY A 124 7.59 -5.89 -14.33
CA GLY A 124 8.47 -6.54 -13.37
C GLY A 124 8.40 -5.92 -11.98
N LEU A 125 9.31 -6.37 -11.12
CA LEU A 125 9.39 -5.95 -9.72
C LEU A 125 10.40 -4.82 -9.58
N LEU A 126 9.95 -3.65 -9.10
CA LEU A 126 10.85 -2.56 -8.77
C LEU A 126 11.66 -2.92 -7.53
N LYS A 127 12.96 -3.09 -7.71
CA LYS A 127 13.92 -3.28 -6.61
C LYS A 127 14.43 -1.92 -6.14
N TYR A 128 14.70 -1.79 -4.85
CA TYR A 128 15.34 -0.62 -4.23
C TYR A 128 16.86 -0.81 -4.19
#